data_AF-A0A937D9C0-F1
#
_entry.id   AF-A0A937D9C0-F1
#
_cell.length_a   1.000
_cell.length_b   1.000
_cell.length_c   1.000
_cell.angle_alpha   90.00
_cell.angle_beta   90.00
_cell.angle_gamma   90.00
#
_symmetry.space_group_name_H-M   'P 1'
#
loop_
_entity.id
_entity.type
_entity.pdbx_description
1 polymer ?
#
loop_
_entity_poly.entity_id
_entity_poly.type
_entity_poly.pdbx_seq_one_letter_code
_entity_poly.pdbx_strand_id
1 'polypeptide(L)'
;MKKIFLGALALMFLSVVSCKQAADKAEEAADKAEEVVEKAEEKVEEVAEKVESAVEGVPSFSDPAVQEYVNAYEEYMAEYTKIVESKDMTAFAGLSTKGQELAQKAQDISGKLSGEDAQKWTDYMTASSKKMQELAAKMTQQ
;
A
#
# COMPACT_ATOMS: atom_id res chain seq x y z
N MET A 1 -21.77 30.03 8.28
CA MET A 1 -21.77 31.52 8.23
C MET A 1 -20.99 32.01 9.44
N LYS A 2 -19.88 32.77 9.39
CA LYS A 2 -19.20 33.52 8.34
C LYS A 2 -17.70 33.56 8.69
N LYS A 3 -16.91 33.77 7.63
CA LYS A 3 -15.46 33.86 7.51
C LYS A 3 -14.84 34.98 8.36
N ILE A 4 -13.59 34.81 8.79
CA ILE A 4 -12.52 35.85 8.81
C ILE A 4 -11.15 35.16 9.01
N PHE A 5 -10.33 35.03 7.95
CA PHE A 5 -9.20 35.89 7.55
C PHE A 5 -7.98 35.75 8.50
N LEU A 6 -6.90 35.09 8.09
CA LEU A 6 -5.75 35.64 7.32
C LEU A 6 -4.59 36.02 8.25
N GLY A 7 -3.62 35.12 8.34
CA GLY A 7 -2.26 35.36 8.87
C GLY A 7 -1.39 34.22 8.36
N ALA A 8 -0.90 34.23 7.12
CA ALA A 8 0.20 35.07 6.65
C ALA A 8 1.39 35.04 7.64
N LEU A 9 1.97 33.86 7.86
CA LEU A 9 3.36 33.76 8.29
C LEU A 9 4.21 33.42 7.06
N ALA A 10 4.85 34.47 6.57
CA ALA A 10 5.84 34.42 5.52
C ALA A 10 7.05 33.58 5.96
N LEU A 11 7.31 32.49 5.24
CA LEU A 11 8.65 31.93 5.12
C LEU A 11 9.18 32.30 3.73
N MET A 12 9.68 33.53 3.64
CA MET A 12 10.64 33.91 2.61
C MET A 12 11.99 33.30 2.99
N PHE A 13 12.41 32.28 2.24
CA PHE A 13 13.80 32.19 1.80
C PHE A 13 13.82 31.94 0.29
N LEU A 14 14.28 32.98 -0.41
CA LEU A 14 14.63 32.97 -1.82
C LEU A 14 15.88 32.10 -2.04
N SER A 15 15.84 31.23 -3.05
CA SER A 15 16.93 31.17 -4.05
C SER A 15 16.52 30.32 -5.25
N VAL A 16 16.21 31.03 -6.34
CA VAL A 16 16.54 30.73 -7.74
C VAL A 16 16.60 29.25 -8.18
N VAL A 17 15.48 28.76 -8.71
CA VAL A 17 15.54 27.85 -9.87
C VAL A 17 14.87 28.56 -11.04
N SER A 18 15.71 28.95 -11.99
CA SER A 18 15.33 29.44 -13.31
C SER A 18 14.26 28.52 -13.92
N CYS A 19 13.09 29.09 -14.24
CA CYS A 19 12.11 28.44 -15.10
C CYS A 19 12.68 28.32 -16.53
N LYS A 20 13.39 27.23 -16.78
CA LYS A 20 13.66 26.72 -18.15
C LYS A 20 13.75 25.19 -18.19
N GLN A 21 13.08 24.50 -17.28
CA GLN A 21 13.09 23.02 -17.23
C GLN A 21 11.80 22.45 -16.64
N ALA A 22 10.66 23.09 -16.93
CA ALA A 22 9.34 22.62 -16.47
C ALA A 22 8.58 21.81 -17.54
N ALA A 23 9.14 21.69 -18.75
CA ALA A 23 8.55 20.90 -19.83
C ALA A 23 9.20 19.50 -19.92
N ASP A 24 10.53 19.38 -19.81
CA ASP A 24 11.22 18.08 -19.90
C ASP A 24 11.03 17.15 -18.69
N LYS A 25 10.66 17.68 -17.51
CA LYS A 25 10.55 16.87 -16.28
C LYS A 25 9.21 16.15 -16.11
N ALA A 26 8.24 16.44 -16.98
CA ALA A 26 6.95 15.77 -16.99
C ALA A 26 7.00 14.46 -17.79
N GLU A 27 7.86 14.39 -18.82
CA GLU A 27 8.05 13.21 -19.65
C GLU A 27 8.86 12.14 -18.89
N GLU A 28 9.91 12.53 -18.17
CA GLU A 28 10.72 11.62 -17.34
C GLU A 28 9.97 11.09 -16.10
N ALA A 29 8.90 11.76 -15.66
CA ALA A 29 8.04 11.31 -14.56
C ALA A 29 6.91 10.38 -15.04
N ALA A 30 6.48 10.51 -16.29
CA ALA A 30 5.51 9.62 -16.92
C ALA A 30 6.16 8.29 -17.31
N ASP A 31 7.35 8.30 -17.91
CA ASP A 31 8.12 7.08 -18.24
C ASP A 31 8.45 6.26 -16.99
N LYS A 32 8.82 6.94 -15.89
CA LYS A 32 9.06 6.28 -14.60
C LYS A 32 7.78 5.79 -13.92
N ALA A 33 6.64 6.44 -14.17
CA ALA A 33 5.36 6.00 -13.63
C ALA A 33 4.85 4.79 -14.43
N GLU A 34 5.02 4.75 -15.74
CA GLU A 34 4.73 3.58 -16.58
C GLU A 34 5.65 2.41 -16.24
N GLU A 35 6.97 2.60 -16.10
CA GLU A 35 7.89 1.52 -15.69
C GLU A 35 7.58 1.01 -14.27
N VAL A 36 7.12 1.88 -13.36
CA VAL A 36 6.72 1.49 -12.01
C VAL A 36 5.35 0.81 -11.98
N VAL A 37 4.41 1.21 -12.85
CA VAL A 37 3.10 0.55 -13.00
C VAL A 37 3.27 -0.81 -13.65
N GLU A 38 4.07 -0.95 -14.72
CA GLU A 38 4.38 -2.24 -15.33
C GLU A 38 5.12 -3.16 -14.36
N LYS A 39 6.08 -2.64 -13.58
CA LYS A 39 6.79 -3.43 -12.57
C LYS A 39 5.92 -3.76 -11.35
N ALA A 40 4.94 -2.93 -11.02
CA ALA A 40 3.96 -3.21 -9.99
C ALA A 40 2.94 -4.24 -10.47
N GLU A 41 2.49 -4.17 -11.73
CA GLU A 41 1.66 -5.20 -12.38
C GLU A 41 2.42 -6.51 -12.50
N GLU A 42 3.69 -6.51 -12.91
CA GLU A 42 4.54 -7.72 -12.99
C GLU A 42 4.82 -8.30 -11.60
N LYS A 43 4.97 -7.47 -10.56
CA LYS A 43 5.05 -7.96 -9.18
C LYS A 43 3.72 -8.44 -8.62
N VAL A 44 2.60 -7.83 -9.00
CA VAL A 44 1.26 -8.33 -8.64
C VAL A 44 1.01 -9.65 -9.33
N GLU A 45 1.42 -9.81 -10.59
CA GLU A 45 1.38 -11.07 -11.33
C GLU A 45 2.35 -12.10 -10.75
N GLU A 46 3.58 -11.75 -10.37
CA GLU A 46 4.52 -12.69 -9.75
C GLU A 46 4.07 -13.10 -8.34
N VAL A 47 3.50 -12.17 -7.56
CA VAL A 47 2.87 -12.50 -6.27
C VAL A 47 1.64 -13.38 -6.51
N ALA A 48 0.81 -13.09 -7.51
CA ALA A 48 -0.36 -13.90 -7.86
C ALA A 48 -0.01 -15.28 -8.45
N GLU A 49 1.11 -15.42 -9.19
CA GLU A 49 1.60 -16.69 -9.74
C GLU A 49 2.31 -17.54 -8.69
N LYS A 50 2.94 -16.90 -7.69
CA LYS A 50 3.71 -17.59 -6.64
C LYS A 50 2.90 -17.82 -5.36
N VAL A 51 1.78 -17.10 -5.22
CA VAL A 51 0.89 -17.11 -4.05
C VAL A 51 -0.54 -16.87 -4.53
N GLU A 52 -1.41 -17.85 -4.37
CA GLU A 52 -2.86 -17.65 -4.54
C GLU A 52 -3.30 -16.50 -3.62
N SER A 53 -3.84 -15.41 -4.21
CA SER A 53 -4.23 -14.19 -3.49
C SER A 53 -4.89 -14.53 -2.15
N ALA A 54 -4.31 -14.08 -1.04
CA ALA A 54 -4.75 -14.50 0.28
C ALA A 54 -6.10 -13.87 0.64
N VAL A 55 -6.33 -12.66 0.12
CA VAL A 55 -7.57 -11.89 0.26
C VAL A 55 -8.32 -11.90 -1.07
N GLU A 56 -9.65 -12.04 -1.01
CA GLU A 56 -10.50 -11.94 -2.19
C GLU A 56 -10.65 -10.46 -2.62
N GLY A 57 -10.54 -10.20 -3.93
CA GLY A 57 -10.83 -8.88 -4.49
C GLY A 57 -9.76 -7.82 -4.23
N VAL A 58 -8.48 -8.20 -4.28
CA VAL A 58 -7.35 -7.26 -4.17
C VAL A 58 -7.44 -6.19 -5.27
N PRO A 59 -7.55 -4.90 -4.92
CA PRO A 59 -7.65 -3.83 -5.90
C PRO A 59 -6.27 -3.37 -6.38
N SER A 60 -6.25 -2.76 -7.58
CA SER A 60 -5.10 -2.01 -8.08
C SER A 60 -5.23 -0.52 -7.77
N PHE A 61 -4.12 0.12 -7.42
CA PHE A 61 -4.03 1.54 -7.09
C PHE A 61 -3.08 2.25 -8.05
N SER A 62 -3.45 3.47 -8.45
CA SER A 62 -2.62 4.28 -9.34
C SER A 62 -1.45 4.95 -8.61
N ASP A 63 -1.54 5.14 -7.29
CA ASP A 63 -0.41 5.60 -6.49
C ASP A 63 0.54 4.43 -6.19
N PRO A 64 1.82 4.50 -6.60
CA PRO A 64 2.75 3.38 -6.48
C PRO A 64 3.07 3.03 -5.03
N ALA A 65 3.06 4.00 -4.10
CA ALA A 65 3.30 3.71 -2.69
C ALA A 65 2.12 2.92 -2.09
N VAL A 66 0.89 3.22 -2.52
CA VAL A 66 -0.31 2.47 -2.12
C VAL A 66 -0.26 1.06 -2.69
N GLN A 67 0.10 0.91 -3.97
CA GLN A 67 0.22 -0.41 -4.59
C GLN A 67 1.30 -1.26 -3.90
N GLU A 68 2.47 -0.69 -3.60
CA GLU A 68 3.52 -1.39 -2.86
C GLU A 68 3.08 -1.85 -1.47
N TYR A 69 2.29 -1.03 -0.77
CA TYR A 69 1.74 -1.42 0.53
C TYR A 69 0.83 -2.64 0.39
N VAL A 70 -0.09 -2.61 -0.58
CA VAL A 70 -1.05 -3.71 -0.82
C VAL A 70 -0.32 -4.99 -1.16
N ASN A 71 0.69 -4.93 -2.02
CA ASN A 71 1.51 -6.09 -2.38
C ASN A 71 2.21 -6.68 -1.15
N ALA A 72 2.85 -5.84 -0.32
CA ALA A 72 3.48 -6.28 0.92
C ALA A 72 2.47 -6.87 1.92
N TYR A 73 1.24 -6.37 1.91
CA TYR A 73 0.19 -6.84 2.80
C TYR A 73 -0.38 -8.19 2.35
N GLU A 74 -0.56 -8.40 1.05
CA GLU A 74 -0.93 -9.72 0.50
C GLU A 74 0.13 -10.77 0.83
N GLU A 75 1.42 -10.44 0.67
CA GLU A 75 2.50 -11.34 1.08
C GLU A 75 2.45 -11.70 2.57
N TYR A 76 2.18 -10.71 3.42
CA TYR A 76 2.00 -10.93 4.87
C TYR A 76 0.81 -11.86 5.14
N MET A 77 -0.34 -11.60 4.50
CA MET A 77 -1.57 -12.38 4.67
C MET A 77 -1.42 -13.82 4.16
N ALA A 78 -0.66 -14.01 3.09
CA ALA A 78 -0.36 -15.33 2.56
C ALA A 78 0.54 -16.14 3.50
N GLU A 79 1.60 -15.53 4.02
CA GLU A 79 2.47 -16.20 4.99
C GLU A 79 1.71 -16.51 6.29
N TYR A 80 0.89 -15.56 6.76
CA TYR A 80 -0.01 -15.79 7.89
C TYR A 80 -0.95 -16.97 7.64
N THR A 81 -1.61 -17.02 6.48
CA THR A 81 -2.51 -18.12 6.09
C THR A 81 -1.77 -19.45 6.11
N LYS A 82 -0.60 -19.52 5.47
CA LYS A 82 0.26 -20.70 5.45
C LYS A 82 0.64 -21.17 6.84
N ILE A 83 0.98 -20.25 7.75
CA ILE A 83 1.32 -20.57 9.14
C ILE A 83 0.12 -21.19 9.86
N VAL A 84 -1.06 -20.58 9.73
CA VAL A 84 -2.30 -21.09 10.34
C VAL A 84 -2.65 -22.48 9.81
N GLU A 85 -2.52 -22.70 8.51
CA GLU A 85 -2.86 -23.97 7.86
C GLU A 85 -1.84 -25.08 8.17
N SER A 86 -0.55 -24.74 8.22
CA SER A 86 0.52 -25.67 8.59
C SER A 86 0.62 -25.92 10.09
N LYS A 87 -0.03 -25.08 10.91
CA LYS A 87 0.02 -25.10 12.39
C LYS A 87 1.42 -24.85 12.96
N ASP A 88 2.35 -24.34 12.16
CA ASP A 88 3.70 -24.01 12.61
C ASP A 88 3.72 -22.66 13.33
N MET A 89 3.27 -22.67 14.59
CA MET A 89 3.21 -21.44 15.39
C MET A 89 4.59 -20.81 15.63
N THR A 90 5.70 -21.52 15.37
CA THR A 90 7.05 -20.98 15.50
C THR A 90 7.42 -20.05 14.33
N ALA A 91 6.81 -20.26 13.17
CA ALA A 91 6.99 -19.44 11.98
C ALA A 91 6.37 -18.03 12.10
N PHE A 92 5.50 -17.78 13.10
CA PHE A 92 4.98 -16.43 13.40
C PHE A 92 6.08 -15.40 13.70
N ALA A 93 7.26 -15.83 14.13
CA ALA A 93 8.39 -14.93 14.33
C ALA A 93 8.78 -14.18 13.03
N GLY A 94 8.68 -14.83 11.87
CA GLY A 94 8.98 -14.22 10.56
C GLY A 94 8.03 -13.08 10.19
N LEU A 95 6.77 -13.17 10.62
CA LEU A 95 5.77 -12.13 10.38
C LEU A 95 6.06 -10.81 11.11
N SER A 96 6.87 -10.83 12.17
CA SER A 96 7.24 -9.60 12.89
C SER A 96 8.03 -8.64 12.00
N THR A 97 8.95 -9.16 11.18
CA THR A 97 9.72 -8.34 10.23
C THR A 97 8.82 -7.76 9.14
N LYS A 98 7.92 -8.57 8.57
CA LYS A 98 6.94 -8.09 7.57
C LYS A 98 5.99 -7.06 8.15
N GLY A 99 5.56 -7.22 9.41
CA GLY A 99 4.75 -6.23 10.12
C GLY A 99 5.46 -4.89 10.31
N GLN A 100 6.77 -4.90 10.55
CA GLN A 100 7.57 -3.66 10.62
C GLN A 100 7.70 -2.97 9.27
N GLU A 101 7.94 -3.73 8.19
CA GLU A 101 7.98 -3.19 6.83
C GLU A 101 6.64 -2.56 6.45
N LEU A 102 5.53 -3.25 6.73
CA LEU A 102 4.19 -2.71 6.54
C LEU A 102 3.96 -1.42 7.32
N ALA A 103 4.40 -1.35 8.57
CA ALA A 103 4.29 -0.14 9.38
C ALA A 103 5.09 1.04 8.79
N GLN A 104 6.25 0.77 8.18
CA GLN A 104 7.02 1.79 7.46
C GLN A 104 6.29 2.26 6.20
N LYS A 105 5.84 1.32 5.35
CA LYS A 105 5.06 1.64 4.13
C LYS A 105 3.73 2.36 4.45
N ALA A 106 3.11 2.06 5.59
CA ALA A 106 1.89 2.74 6.04
C ALA A 106 2.09 4.26 6.21
N GLN A 107 3.29 4.70 6.58
CA GLN A 107 3.61 6.12 6.73
C GLN A 107 3.61 6.82 5.36
N ASP A 108 4.06 6.11 4.33
CA ASP A 108 4.19 6.63 2.97
C ASP A 108 2.86 6.76 2.23
N ILE A 109 1.81 6.07 2.68
CA ILE A 109 0.47 6.12 2.07
C ILE A 109 -0.47 7.13 2.75
N SER A 110 -0.01 7.79 3.82
CA SER A 110 -0.82 8.75 4.57
C SER A 110 -1.23 9.94 3.69
N GLY A 111 -2.54 10.18 3.60
CA GLY A 111 -3.10 11.28 2.81
C GLY A 111 -3.08 11.06 1.29
N LYS A 112 -2.61 9.90 0.81
CA LYS A 112 -2.58 9.57 -0.63
C LYS A 112 -3.89 8.92 -1.12
N LEU A 113 -4.64 8.31 -0.21
CA LEU A 113 -5.93 7.70 -0.49
C LEU A 113 -7.03 8.77 -0.52
N SER A 114 -7.62 9.00 -1.68
CA SER A 114 -8.74 9.94 -1.85
C SER A 114 -9.68 9.47 -2.96
N GLY A 115 -10.89 10.04 -3.00
CA GLY A 115 -11.88 9.72 -4.03
C GLY A 115 -12.18 8.22 -4.11
N GLU A 116 -12.10 7.67 -5.32
CA GLU A 116 -12.37 6.26 -5.61
C GLU A 116 -11.38 5.31 -4.90
N ASP A 117 -10.11 5.69 -4.78
CA ASP A 117 -9.09 4.87 -4.13
C ASP A 117 -9.35 4.73 -2.63
N ALA A 118 -9.94 5.74 -1.99
CA ALA A 118 -10.35 5.61 -0.59
C ALA A 118 -11.43 4.53 -0.40
N GLN A 119 -12.34 4.37 -1.39
CA GLN A 119 -13.35 3.32 -1.35
C GLN A 119 -12.73 1.94 -1.61
N LYS A 120 -11.91 1.79 -2.66
CA LYS A 120 -11.17 0.54 -2.94
C LYS A 120 -10.39 0.06 -1.72
N TRP A 121 -9.68 1.00 -1.08
CA TRP A 121 -8.95 0.73 0.15
C TRP A 121 -9.85 0.25 1.28
N THR A 122 -10.99 0.90 1.50
CA THR A 122 -11.93 0.53 2.56
C THR A 122 -12.50 -0.88 2.33
N ASP A 123 -12.90 -1.18 1.09
CA ASP A 123 -13.44 -2.49 0.73
C ASP A 123 -12.39 -3.59 0.91
N TYR A 124 -11.17 -3.35 0.41
CA TYR A 124 -10.03 -4.25 0.57
C TYR A 124 -9.66 -4.51 2.03
N MET A 125 -9.55 -3.47 2.85
CA MET A 125 -9.23 -3.61 4.28
C MET A 125 -10.34 -4.35 5.04
N THR A 126 -11.60 -4.21 4.60
CA THR A 126 -12.74 -4.96 5.16
C THR A 126 -12.63 -6.45 4.81
N ALA A 127 -12.36 -6.78 3.54
CA ALA A 127 -12.14 -8.16 3.11
C ALA A 127 -10.95 -8.80 3.84
N SER A 128 -9.84 -8.07 3.94
CA SER A 128 -8.64 -8.47 4.68
C SER A 128 -8.93 -8.76 6.15
N SER A 129 -9.71 -7.89 6.81
CA SER A 129 -10.11 -8.06 8.20
C SER A 129 -10.97 -9.31 8.39
N LYS A 130 -11.92 -9.55 7.48
CA LYS A 130 -12.76 -10.76 7.50
C LYS A 130 -11.89 -12.02 7.35
N LYS A 131 -10.95 -12.02 6.41
CA LYS A 131 -10.00 -13.13 6.23
C LYS A 131 -9.18 -13.39 7.50
N MET A 132 -8.65 -12.35 8.14
CA MET A 132 -7.94 -12.50 9.42
C MET A 132 -8.83 -13.09 10.53
N GLN A 133 -10.10 -12.68 10.62
CA GLN A 133 -11.05 -13.24 11.60
C GLN A 133 -11.30 -14.74 11.34
N GLU A 134 -11.46 -15.13 10.07
CA GLU A 134 -11.61 -16.54 9.69
C GLU A 134 -10.37 -17.37 10.05
N LEU A 135 -9.17 -16.85 9.79
CA LEU A 135 -7.92 -17.52 10.15
C LEU A 135 -7.73 -17.60 11.68
N ALA A 136 -8.08 -16.55 12.42
CA ALA A 136 -8.08 -16.56 13.87
C ALA A 136 -9.05 -17.60 14.43
N ALA A 137 -10.25 -17.71 13.87
CA ALA A 137 -11.22 -18.74 14.23
C ALA A 137 -10.70 -20.15 13.93
N LYS A 138 -9.97 -20.35 12.82
CA LYS A 138 -9.30 -21.63 12.52
C LYS A 138 -8.24 -21.99 13.55
N MET A 139 -7.53 -21.01 14.14
CA MET A 139 -6.54 -21.27 15.20
C MET A 139 -7.18 -21.65 16.53
N THR A 140 -8.33 -21.06 16.90
CA THR A 140 -9.01 -21.34 18.18
C THR A 140 -9.84 -22.63 18.17
N GLN A 141 -10.12 -23.19 16.99
CA GLN A 141 -10.79 -24.49 16.83
C GLN A 141 -9.82 -25.68 16.88
N GLN A 142 -8.52 -25.45 17.11
CA GLN A 142 -7.51 -26.49 17.29
C GLN A 142 -7.24 -26.78 18.76
#